data_AF-A0A2G6MUP8-F1
#
_entry.id   AF-A0A2G6MUP8-F1
#
_cell.length_a   1.000
_cell.length_b   1.000
_cell.length_c   1.000
_cell.angle_alpha   90.00
_cell.angle_beta   90.00
_cell.angle_gamma   90.00
#
_symmetry.space_group_name_H-M   'P 1'
#
loop_
_entity.id
_entity.type
_entity.pdbx_description
1 polymer ?
#
loop_
_entity_poly.entity_id
_entity_poly.type
_entity_poly.pdbx_seq_one_letter_code
_entity_poly.pdbx_strand_id
1 'polypeptide(L)'
;WIDQQSHLALKGEYYDKDGLLKNYRVLAFDQQDGIWVVLHSEMDNISRNHKTFMETSSIQYDTGLKDQLFKVSTIQRGRIP
;
A
#
# COMPACT_ATOMS: atom_id res chain seq x y z
N TRP A 1 -5.95 -13.35 1.48
CA TRP A 1 -6.54 -13.78 0.20
C TRP A 1 -5.67 -13.26 -0.92
N ILE A 2 -5.15 -14.16 -1.75
CA ILE A 2 -4.23 -13.82 -2.84
C ILE A 2 -4.94 -14.08 -4.17
N ASP A 3 -4.89 -13.12 -5.09
CA ASP A 3 -5.36 -13.30 -6.45
C ASP A 3 -4.39 -14.20 -7.23
N GLN A 4 -4.91 -15.20 -7.95
CA GLN A 4 -4.08 -16.21 -8.59
C GLN A 4 -3.38 -15.72 -9.85
N GLN A 5 -3.88 -14.66 -10.49
CA GLN A 5 -3.32 -14.14 -11.73
C GLN A 5 -2.27 -13.06 -11.46
N SER A 6 -2.62 -12.09 -10.62
CA SER A 6 -1.77 -10.94 -10.28
C SER A 6 -0.83 -11.21 -9.12
N HIS A 7 -1.09 -12.25 -8.32
CA HIS A 7 -0.42 -12.52 -7.05
C HIS A 7 -0.56 -11.40 -6.00
N LEU A 8 -1.52 -10.47 -6.18
CA LEU A 8 -1.81 -9.42 -5.21
C LEU A 8 -2.59 -9.95 -4.01
N ALA A 9 -2.31 -9.39 -2.82
CA ALA A 9 -3.12 -9.63 -1.63
C ALA A 9 -4.40 -8.78 -1.65
N LEU A 10 -5.50 -9.35 -2.15
CA LEU A 10 -6.78 -8.63 -2.27
C LEU A 10 -7.51 -8.40 -0.95
N LYS A 11 -7.23 -9.23 0.06
CA LYS A 11 -7.76 -9.07 1.41
C LYS A 11 -6.72 -9.53 2.42
N GLY A 12 -6.66 -8.82 3.54
CA GLY A 12 -5.88 -9.19 4.72
C GLY A 12 -6.73 -9.01 5.98
N GLU A 13 -6.56 -9.92 6.94
CA GLU A 13 -7.11 -9.79 8.29
C GLU A 13 -5.93 -9.70 9.25
N TYR A 14 -5.92 -8.65 10.06
CA TYR A 14 -4.85 -8.38 11.01
C TYR A 14 -5.37 -8.65 12.41
N TYR A 15 -4.65 -9.48 13.14
CA TYR A 15 -4.98 -9.91 14.48
C TYR A 15 -3.95 -9.39 15.48
N ASP A 16 -4.39 -9.04 16.67
CA ASP A 16 -3.53 -8.81 17.82
C ASP A 16 -3.79 -9.89 18.90
N LYS A 17 -3.26 -9.67 20.10
CA LYS A 17 -3.43 -10.59 21.23
C LYS A 17 -4.89 -10.75 21.70
N ASP A 18 -5.77 -9.80 21.37
CA ASP A 18 -7.16 -9.73 21.81
C ASP A 18 -8.14 -10.15 20.69
N GLY A 19 -7.68 -10.29 19.45
CA GLY A 19 -8.42 -10.86 18.33
C GLY A 19 -8.31 -10.06 17.04
N LEU A 20 -9.37 -10.05 16.23
CA LEU A 20 -9.41 -9.35 14.94
C LEU A 20 -9.37 -7.83 15.16
N LEU A 21 -8.32 -7.19 14.66
CA LEU A 21 -8.08 -5.77 14.81
C LEU A 21 -8.52 -4.97 13.58
N LYS A 22 -8.08 -5.41 12.39
CA LYS A 22 -8.33 -4.69 11.13
C LYS A 22 -8.58 -5.62 9.96
N ASN A 23 -9.41 -5.15 9.03
CA ASN A 23 -9.62 -5.76 7.72
C ASN A 23 -9.07 -4.85 6.63
N TYR A 24 -8.17 -5.38 5.81
CA TYR A 24 -7.71 -4.73 4.58
C TYR A 24 -8.45 -5.31 3.38
N ARG A 25 -8.88 -4.45 2.45
CA ARG A 25 -9.51 -4.85 1.18
C ARG A 25 -8.97 -4.00 0.04
N VAL A 26 -8.60 -4.65 -1.06
CA VAL A 26 -8.37 -4.00 -2.35
C VAL A 26 -9.72 -3.76 -3.00
N LEU A 27 -9.94 -2.53 -3.46
CA LEU A 27 -11.16 -2.09 -4.15
C LEU A 27 -10.95 -1.96 -5.66
N ALA A 28 -9.73 -1.60 -6.09
CA ALA A 28 -9.34 -1.55 -7.49
C ALA A 28 -7.84 -1.83 -7.62
N PHE A 29 -7.47 -2.58 -8.65
CA PHE A 29 -6.09 -2.84 -9.02
C PHE A 29 -6.01 -3.02 -10.53
N ASP A 30 -4.86 -2.71 -11.12
CA ASP A 30 -4.64 -2.82 -12.56
C ASP A 30 -3.17 -3.14 -12.86
N GLN A 31 -2.89 -3.60 -14.08
CA GLN A 31 -1.53 -3.82 -14.55
C GLN A 31 -1.04 -2.58 -15.31
N GLN A 32 0.01 -1.94 -14.80
CA GLN A 32 0.66 -0.79 -15.41
C GLN A 32 2.12 -1.14 -15.70
N ASP A 33 2.58 -0.95 -16.94
CA ASP A 33 3.93 -1.32 -17.39
C ASP A 33 4.33 -2.76 -17.05
N GLY A 34 3.37 -3.69 -17.11
CA GLY A 34 3.57 -5.11 -16.79
C GLY A 34 3.55 -5.43 -15.29
N ILE A 35 3.40 -4.45 -14.41
CA ILE A 35 3.38 -4.61 -12.96
C ILE A 35 1.96 -4.42 -12.44
N TRP A 36 1.46 -5.38 -11.65
CA TRP A 36 0.16 -5.27 -11.00
C TRP A 36 0.22 -4.32 -9.79
N VAL A 37 -0.74 -3.39 -9.72
CA VAL A 37 -0.75 -2.28 -8.75
C VAL A 37 -2.11 -2.16 -8.09
N VAL A 38 -2.12 -1.97 -6.78
CA VAL A 38 -3.33 -1.56 -6.06
C VAL A 38 -3.56 -0.06 -6.28
N LEU A 39 -4.70 0.28 -6.88
CA LEU A 39 -5.12 1.65 -7.13
C LEU A 39 -5.97 2.19 -5.98
N HIS A 40 -6.92 1.38 -5.50
CA HIS A 40 -7.77 1.73 -4.37
C HIS A 40 -7.77 0.62 -3.34
N SER A 41 -7.67 0.98 -2.07
CA SER A 41 -7.85 0.05 -0.97
C SER A 41 -8.46 0.71 0.26
N GLU A 42 -9.05 -0.12 1.11
CA GLU A 42 -9.64 0.27 2.37
C GLU A 42 -8.99 -0.52 3.51
N MET A 43 -8.75 0.16 4.64
CA MET A 43 -8.42 -0.44 5.92
C MET A 43 -9.53 -0.11 6.91
N ASP A 44 -10.28 -1.14 7.34
CA ASP A 44 -11.34 -1.01 8.33
C ASP A 44 -10.82 -1.45 9.70
N ASN A 45 -10.75 -0.52 10.64
CA ASN A 45 -10.39 -0.78 12.03
C ASN A 45 -11.65 -1.01 12.86
N ILE A 46 -11.93 -2.28 13.11
CA ILE A 46 -13.14 -2.74 13.78
C ILE A 46 -13.17 -2.26 15.24
N SER A 47 -12.01 -2.27 15.92
CA SER A 47 -11.93 -1.89 17.34
C SER A 47 -12.15 -0.40 17.59
N ARG A 48 -11.92 0.45 16.57
CA ARG A 48 -12.00 1.92 16.69
C ARG A 48 -13.09 2.56 15.83
N ASN A 49 -13.92 1.76 15.14
CA ASN A 49 -14.92 2.23 14.17
C ASN A 49 -14.36 3.30 13.23
N HIS A 50 -13.18 3.03 12.66
CA HIS A 50 -12.45 3.96 11.81
C HIS A 50 -12.03 3.28 10.51
N LYS A 51 -12.24 3.97 9.39
CA LYS A 51 -11.84 3.51 8.06
C LYS A 51 -10.82 4.46 7.47
N THR A 52 -9.80 3.88 6.82
CA THR A 52 -8.84 4.59 6.00
C THR A 52 -9.00 4.14 4.56
N PHE A 53 -9.15 5.08 3.64
CA PHE A 53 -9.14 4.82 2.20
C PHE A 53 -7.80 5.30 1.62
N MET A 54 -7.18 4.48 0.78
CA MET A 54 -5.91 4.76 0.13
C MET A 54 -6.11 4.73 -1.38
N GLU A 55 -5.63 5.78 -2.05
CA GLU A 55 -5.71 5.97 -3.50
C GLU A 55 -4.32 6.25 -4.07
N THR A 56 -3.96 5.49 -5.10
CA THR A 56 -2.75 5.69 -5.90
C THR A 56 -3.14 6.38 -7.21
N SER A 57 -2.89 7.68 -7.31
CA SER A 57 -3.27 8.48 -8.50
C SER A 57 -2.21 8.46 -9.61
N SER A 58 -0.93 8.25 -9.27
CA SER A 58 0.17 8.18 -10.22
C SER A 58 1.29 7.30 -9.69
N ILE A 59 1.90 6.53 -10.59
CA ILE A 59 3.08 5.71 -10.30
C ILE A 59 4.07 5.83 -11.47
N GLN A 60 5.36 5.75 -11.17
CA GLN A 60 6.44 5.71 -12.16
C GLN A 60 7.42 4.62 -11.75
N TYR A 61 7.79 3.77 -12.71
CA TYR A 61 8.71 2.66 -12.48
C TYR A 61 10.11 2.97 -13.00
N ASP A 62 11.10 2.28 -12.44
CA ASP A 62 12.48 2.25 -12.93
C ASP A 62 13.09 3.63 -13.22
N THR A 63 12.73 4.64 -12.43
CA THR A 63 13.12 6.04 -12.65
C THR A 63 14.60 6.34 -12.33
N GLY A 64 15.36 5.33 -11.88
CA GLY A 64 16.78 5.49 -11.55
C GLY A 64 17.03 6.26 -10.24
N LEU A 65 16.12 6.15 -9.27
CA LEU A 65 16.28 6.75 -7.94
C LEU A 65 17.62 6.34 -7.31
N LYS A 66 18.41 7.32 -6.88
CA LYS A 66 19.73 7.10 -6.27
C LYS A 66 19.60 6.71 -4.79
N ASP A 67 20.47 5.81 -4.33
CA ASP A 67 20.53 5.35 -2.93
C ASP A 67 20.59 6.48 -1.88
N GLN A 68 21.15 7.63 -2.25
CA GLN A 68 21.23 8.80 -1.38
C GLN A 68 19.86 9.34 -0.95
N LEU A 69 18.80 9.07 -1.72
CA LEU A 69 17.42 9.43 -1.37
C LEU A 69 16.95 8.70 -0.10
N PHE A 70 17.43 7.47 0.13
CA PHE A 70 17.00 6.61 1.22
C PHE A 70 17.84 6.81 2.50
N LYS A 71 18.30 8.04 2.76
CA LYS A 71 19.03 8.41 3.99
C LYS A 71 18.14 9.23 4.92
N VAL A 72 18.27 9.02 6.23
CA VAL A 72 17.58 9.83 7.26
C VAL A 72 17.78 11.32 7.04
N SER A 73 19.01 11.74 6.71
CA SER A 73 19.33 13.15 6.45
C SER A 73 18.55 13.76 5.28
N THR A 74 18.13 12.95 4.29
CA THR A 74 17.34 13.41 3.15
C THR A 74 15.91 13.72 3.60
N ILE A 75 15.32 12.86 4.42
CA ILE A 75 13.99 13.07 5.01
C ILE A 75 14.00 14.31 5.91
N GLN A 76 15.01 14.45 6.78
CA GLN A 76 15.12 15.59 7.70
C GLN A 76 15.26 16.94 6.99
N ARG A 77 15.92 16.98 5.83
CA ARG A 77 16.04 18.20 5.02
C ARG A 77 14.79 18.51 4.21
N GLY A 78 13.89 17.56 4.03
CA GLY A 78 12.67 17.71 3.22
C GLY A 78 12.92 18.03 1.75
N ARG A 79 14.11 17.72 1.22
CA ARG A 79 14.46 17.94 -0.18
C ARG A 79 14.64 16.61 -0.89
N ILE A 80 13.76 16.34 -1.83
CA ILE A 80 13.96 15.33 -2.86
C ILE A 80 14.65 16.08 -4.02
N PRO A 81 15.94 15.83 -4.29
CA PRO A 81 16.67 16.43 -5.40
C PRO A 81 16.06 16.10 -6.76
#